data_AF-A0A2H3KY00-F1
#
_entry.id   AF-A0A2H3KY00-F1
#
_cell.length_a   1.000
_cell.length_b   1.000
_cell.length_c   1.000
_cell.angle_alpha   90.00
_cell.angle_beta   90.00
_cell.angle_gamma   90.00
#
_symmetry.space_group_name_H-M   'P 1'
#
loop_
_entity.id
_entity.type
_entity.pdbx_description
1 polymer ?
#
loop_
_entity_poly.entity_id
_entity_poly.type
_entity_poly.pdbx_seq_one_letter_code
_entity_poly.pdbx_strand_id
1 'polypeptide(L)'
;MTHIYRNLDPSEAYALLEADESGEGYWTFAGLIYDPLNQGVYRVAAPVAIDVDEHGNLSIPLPTLDNYPWAVAVWTDPVDQDDVTLLVEGPITEDNLWELCLPDEPVLLGELGIIDADTHWPEWAAAIRRCTAAFAVQGLDEILAALGFHPPMTAVVPAWKSGIYVLHLANDRYYVGQSVNLPARLAAHRRIYPDLHAVSLLKLRANQAELDLREQETIQILELQGFPLLNIVHASITHQSSPFDDLITPDAQQRWLASPLDLDHGVRPPVSPEQRLKQASKLKRLQQRPDVDRLIACWRTYLTHCIPRPAATEPAYWSISCLPSTNISTWPRLACFNINVMEMFVVGYFKEDPGLLWAFLNVSMEGFVEMYAQPEQFEAAHPEASFEPSNYEAAGHDQLRLRVDGLDQLERLIADPGVQYAARLLNLHLMRKRTNLYARYHCYDLADLLLADA
;
A
#
# COMPACT_ATOMS: atom_id res chain seq x y z
N MET A 1 21.00 23.47 -5.02
CA MET A 1 21.79 23.10 -3.83
C MET A 1 20.78 22.71 -2.78
N THR A 2 20.87 21.49 -2.27
CA THR A 2 19.92 20.98 -1.28
C THR A 2 20.32 21.56 0.08
N HIS A 3 19.42 22.31 0.69
CA HIS A 3 19.69 23.01 1.95
C HIS A 3 18.79 22.41 3.04
N ILE A 4 19.38 21.86 4.12
CA ILE A 4 18.65 21.27 5.26
C ILE A 4 18.60 22.27 6.39
N TYR A 5 17.45 22.62 6.95
CA TYR A 5 17.44 23.57 8.07
C TYR A 5 17.53 22.87 9.43
N ARG A 6 18.35 23.41 10.34
CA ARG A 6 18.67 22.94 11.68
C ARG A 6 17.77 23.65 12.69
N ASN A 7 17.07 22.87 13.50
CA ASN A 7 16.57 23.30 14.80
C ASN A 7 16.88 22.20 15.83
N LEU A 8 17.36 22.61 17.01
CA LEU A 8 17.79 21.78 18.15
C LEU A 8 19.24 21.20 18.05
N ASP A 9 19.98 21.21 19.17
CA ASP A 9 21.39 20.77 19.30
C ASP A 9 21.46 19.34 19.88
N PRO A 10 22.43 18.45 19.55
CA PRO A 10 23.21 18.24 18.33
C PRO A 10 23.02 16.84 17.68
N SER A 11 22.18 15.93 18.18
CA SER A 11 22.23 14.53 17.71
C SER A 11 21.18 14.11 16.68
N GLU A 12 19.96 14.65 16.63
CA GLU A 12 18.89 13.74 16.19
C GLU A 12 17.61 14.32 15.52
N ALA A 13 17.58 15.53 14.95
CA ALA A 13 16.42 15.99 14.14
C ALA A 13 16.78 16.93 12.95
N TYR A 14 16.12 16.75 11.81
CA TYR A 14 16.53 17.22 10.48
C TYR A 14 15.32 17.58 9.59
N ALA A 15 15.38 18.66 8.79
CA ALA A 15 14.38 18.94 7.75
C ALA A 15 14.99 19.44 6.43
N LEU A 16 14.56 18.94 5.26
CA LEU A 16 15.06 19.28 3.91
C LEU A 16 14.10 20.26 3.20
N LEU A 17 14.65 21.19 2.41
CA LEU A 17 13.90 22.03 1.47
C LEU A 17 14.41 21.81 0.03
N GLU A 18 13.51 21.59 -0.92
CA GLU A 18 13.77 21.84 -2.35
C GLU A 18 12.82 22.94 -2.83
N ALA A 19 13.36 24.13 -3.13
CA ALA A 19 12.60 25.21 -3.75
C ALA A 19 12.72 25.09 -5.28
N ASP A 20 11.58 25.12 -5.96
CA ASP A 20 11.53 25.29 -7.40
C ASP A 20 11.88 26.73 -7.81
N GLU A 21 11.94 27.03 -9.12
CA GLU A 21 12.19 28.41 -9.61
C GLU A 21 11.07 29.40 -9.23
N SER A 22 9.93 28.90 -8.72
CA SER A 22 8.76 29.66 -8.25
C SER A 22 8.88 30.09 -6.79
N GLY A 23 9.72 29.43 -5.99
CA GLY A 23 9.84 29.66 -4.56
C GLY A 23 8.84 28.87 -3.70
N GLU A 24 8.10 27.91 -4.26
CA GLU A 24 7.32 26.95 -3.48
C GLU A 24 8.24 25.80 -3.06
N GLY A 25 8.44 25.64 -1.75
CA GLY A 25 9.36 24.67 -1.18
C GLY A 25 8.67 23.38 -0.79
N TYR A 26 9.22 22.23 -1.20
CA TYR A 26 8.87 20.94 -0.62
C TYR A 26 9.66 20.73 0.66
N TRP A 27 8.97 20.48 1.76
CA TRP A 27 9.57 20.25 3.07
C TRP A 27 9.63 18.74 3.35
N THR A 28 10.73 18.25 3.92
CA THR A 28 10.81 16.87 4.45
C THR A 28 11.46 16.85 5.83
N PHE A 29 11.25 15.84 6.67
CA PHE A 29 11.76 15.71 8.04
C PHE A 29 12.35 14.33 8.32
N ALA A 30 13.55 14.24 8.89
CA ALA A 30 14.12 13.03 9.49
C ALA A 30 14.55 13.30 10.92
N GLY A 31 14.51 12.30 11.78
CA GLY A 31 14.98 12.38 13.16
C GLY A 31 13.91 12.12 14.21
N LEU A 32 14.15 12.53 15.44
CA LEU A 32 13.29 12.19 16.57
C LEU A 32 12.11 13.13 16.65
N ILE A 33 10.91 12.54 16.60
CA ILE A 33 9.65 13.17 16.98
C ILE A 33 9.37 12.64 18.38
N TYR A 34 9.35 13.53 19.35
CA TYR A 34 8.81 13.17 20.64
C TYR A 34 7.30 13.37 20.59
N ASP A 35 6.57 12.34 21.01
CA ASP A 35 5.13 12.42 21.19
C ASP A 35 4.82 12.58 22.69
N PRO A 36 4.41 13.78 23.13
CA PRO A 36 4.03 14.02 24.50
C PRO A 36 2.92 13.09 24.95
N LEU A 37 2.07 12.65 24.02
CA LEU A 37 0.89 11.84 24.29
C LEU A 37 1.16 10.48 24.86
N ASN A 38 2.11 9.80 24.25
CA ASN A 38 2.37 8.40 24.49
C ASN A 38 3.65 8.20 25.31
N GLN A 39 4.26 9.29 25.78
CA GLN A 39 5.62 9.30 26.36
C GLN A 39 6.62 8.55 25.47
N GLY A 40 6.42 8.63 24.16
CA GLY A 40 7.11 7.86 23.14
C GLY A 40 8.04 8.73 22.31
N VAL A 41 9.23 8.20 22.01
CA VAL A 41 10.17 8.82 21.07
C VAL A 41 10.13 8.05 19.75
N TYR A 42 9.77 8.74 18.68
CA TYR A 42 9.61 8.19 17.33
C TYR A 42 10.81 8.65 16.51
N ARG A 43 11.69 7.73 16.15
CA ARG A 43 12.78 8.04 15.24
C ARG A 43 12.32 7.90 13.81
N VAL A 44 12.31 8.96 13.03
CA VAL A 44 12.12 8.92 11.58
C VAL A 44 13.49 8.74 10.93
N ALA A 45 13.87 7.48 10.65
CA ALA A 45 15.22 7.16 10.18
C ALA A 45 15.50 7.57 8.71
N ALA A 46 14.50 8.07 7.99
CA ALA A 46 14.60 8.58 6.63
C ALA A 46 13.68 9.80 6.46
N PRO A 47 14.04 10.82 5.67
CA PRO A 47 13.20 12.02 5.60
C PRO A 47 11.83 11.77 4.95
N VAL A 48 10.78 12.19 5.64
CA VAL A 48 9.36 12.11 5.24
C VAL A 48 8.85 13.48 4.81
N ALA A 49 7.96 13.57 3.81
CA ALA A 49 7.36 14.85 3.44
C ALA A 49 6.64 15.48 4.63
N ILE A 50 6.77 16.78 4.79
CA ILE A 50 6.07 17.56 5.80
C ILE A 50 5.36 18.70 5.11
N ASP A 51 4.20 19.06 5.63
CA ASP A 51 3.50 20.28 5.27
C ASP A 51 3.66 21.27 6.42
N VAL A 52 3.77 22.55 6.07
CA VAL A 52 3.97 23.63 7.03
C VAL A 52 2.87 24.64 6.78
N ASP A 53 1.94 24.73 7.71
CA ASP A 53 0.82 25.66 7.57
C ASP A 53 1.28 27.13 7.70
N GLU A 54 0.34 28.05 7.43
CA GLU A 54 0.57 29.50 7.53
C GLU A 54 0.93 30.01 8.93
N HIS A 55 0.83 29.15 9.95
CA HIS A 55 1.18 29.43 11.33
C HIS A 55 2.52 28.78 11.75
N GLY A 56 3.18 28.06 10.84
CA GLY A 56 4.43 27.36 11.09
C GLY A 56 4.25 26.01 11.80
N ASN A 57 3.02 25.48 11.86
CA ASN A 57 2.79 24.14 12.37
C ASN A 57 3.18 23.12 11.31
N LEU A 58 4.00 22.17 11.73
CA LEU A 58 4.53 21.11 10.88
C LEU A 58 3.60 19.90 11.00
N SER A 59 2.94 19.54 9.90
CA SER A 59 2.19 18.29 9.79
C SER A 59 3.01 17.29 8.98
N ILE A 60 3.19 16.09 9.53
CA ILE A 60 3.85 15.00 8.83
C ILE A 60 2.74 14.10 8.31
N PRO A 61 2.39 14.14 7.02
CA PRO A 61 1.62 13.08 6.42
C PRO A 61 2.48 11.82 6.53
N LEU A 62 2.20 10.96 7.50
CA LEU A 62 2.88 9.68 7.65
C LEU A 62 2.24 8.71 6.65
N PRO A 63 2.85 8.43 5.48
CA PRO A 63 2.55 7.18 4.81
C PRO A 63 2.96 6.09 5.78
N THR A 64 2.05 5.17 6.10
CA THR A 64 2.35 3.94 6.85
C THR A 64 3.62 3.30 6.29
N LEU A 65 4.70 3.49 7.05
CA LEU A 65 6.08 3.12 6.78
C LEU A 65 6.27 1.59 6.79
N ASP A 66 5.70 0.84 5.83
CA ASP A 66 6.05 -0.60 5.70
C ASP A 66 7.18 -0.84 4.67
N ASN A 67 7.72 0.19 4.03
CA ASN A 67 8.88 0.05 3.13
C ASN A 67 10.25 0.07 3.86
N TYR A 68 10.27 0.23 5.18
CA TYR A 68 11.47 0.10 6.01
C TYR A 68 11.19 -0.77 7.25
N PRO A 69 12.12 -1.66 7.65
CA PRO A 69 11.80 -2.78 8.53
C PRO A 69 11.78 -2.39 10.01
N TRP A 70 10.80 -1.63 10.48
CA TRP A 70 10.45 -1.53 11.92
C TRP A 70 9.10 -0.83 12.13
N ALA A 71 8.27 -1.38 13.03
CA ALA A 71 6.85 -1.05 13.24
C ALA A 71 6.62 -0.02 14.34
N VAL A 72 5.61 0.86 14.20
CA VAL A 72 5.11 1.73 15.29
C VAL A 72 3.57 1.92 15.19
N ALA A 73 2.88 1.95 16.34
CA ALA A 73 1.42 2.12 16.47
C ALA A 73 1.04 3.58 16.81
N VAL A 74 -0.13 4.04 16.35
CA VAL A 74 -0.65 5.41 16.51
C VAL A 74 -1.85 5.43 17.46
N TRP A 75 -1.95 6.44 18.34
CA TRP A 75 -3.10 6.69 19.22
C TRP A 75 -3.50 8.19 19.23
N THR A 76 -4.73 8.48 19.70
CA THR A 76 -5.64 9.51 19.15
C THR A 76 -6.19 10.56 20.16
N ASP A 77 -5.44 11.01 21.16
CA ASP A 77 -5.88 12.10 22.06
C ASP A 77 -4.84 13.24 22.12
N PRO A 78 -5.03 14.40 22.80
CA PRO A 78 -4.08 15.53 22.85
C PRO A 78 -3.29 15.62 24.19
N VAL A 79 -1.96 15.77 24.18
CA VAL A 79 -1.16 15.93 25.42
C VAL A 79 -0.42 17.25 25.50
N ASP A 80 -0.38 17.64 26.78
CA ASP A 80 0.20 18.79 27.44
C ASP A 80 1.71 18.96 27.23
N GLN A 81 2.19 20.18 27.45
CA GLN A 81 3.42 20.75 26.90
C GLN A 81 4.71 20.50 27.72
N ASP A 82 4.67 19.64 28.74
CA ASP A 82 5.64 19.67 29.85
C ASP A 82 6.72 18.56 29.92
N ASP A 83 6.87 17.63 28.97
CA ASP A 83 7.87 16.56 29.09
C ASP A 83 8.62 16.27 27.78
N VAL A 84 9.96 16.43 27.70
CA VAL A 84 10.83 15.81 26.67
C VAL A 84 12.28 15.60 27.18
N THR A 85 12.87 14.41 27.03
CA THR A 85 14.35 14.16 27.10
C THR A 85 14.78 12.91 26.30
N LEU A 86 16.07 12.79 25.97
CA LEU A 86 16.69 12.23 24.75
C LEU A 86 17.66 11.05 25.01
N LEU A 87 17.75 9.99 24.19
CA LEU A 87 18.90 9.05 24.26
C LEU A 87 19.33 8.44 22.89
N VAL A 88 20.66 8.34 22.76
CA VAL A 88 21.52 8.16 21.56
C VAL A 88 21.90 6.68 21.29
N GLU A 89 22.36 6.40 20.06
CA GLU A 89 22.76 5.11 19.45
C GLU A 89 23.90 4.29 20.12
N GLY A 90 23.71 2.97 20.20
CA GLY A 90 24.74 1.93 20.47
C GLY A 90 24.13 0.64 21.07
N PRO A 91 24.77 -0.55 20.97
CA PRO A 91 24.20 -1.78 21.52
C PRO A 91 24.15 -1.72 23.06
N ILE A 92 22.97 -2.02 23.62
CA ILE A 92 22.67 -1.95 25.05
C ILE A 92 23.50 -2.99 25.83
N THR A 93 24.29 -2.54 26.79
CA THR A 93 24.88 -3.35 27.88
C THR A 93 24.32 -2.88 29.22
N GLU A 94 24.39 -3.73 30.26
CA GLU A 94 23.89 -3.41 31.63
C GLU A 94 24.52 -2.13 32.24
N ASP A 95 25.64 -1.66 31.69
CA ASP A 95 26.41 -0.53 32.23
C ASP A 95 25.90 0.86 31.80
N ASN A 96 25.01 0.95 30.80
CA ASN A 96 24.56 2.24 30.24
C ASN A 96 23.09 2.58 30.55
N LEU A 97 22.53 1.98 31.61
CA LEU A 97 21.09 1.99 31.87
C LEU A 97 20.58 3.17 32.71
N TRP A 98 21.44 4.07 33.20
CA TRP A 98 21.03 5.13 34.12
C TRP A 98 21.81 6.43 33.91
N GLU A 99 21.22 7.38 33.16
CA GLU A 99 21.10 8.81 33.54
C GLU A 99 20.50 9.62 32.37
N LEU A 100 19.29 10.17 32.58
CA LEU A 100 18.67 11.20 31.75
C LEU A 100 17.92 12.18 32.67
N CYS A 101 18.17 13.48 32.52
CA CYS A 101 17.49 14.56 33.25
C CYS A 101 16.71 15.45 32.28
N LEU A 102 15.48 15.79 32.66
CA LEU A 102 14.62 16.81 32.05
C LEU A 102 15.30 18.20 32.07
N PRO A 103 15.26 18.98 30.98
CA PRO A 103 15.57 20.40 31.04
C PRO A 103 14.40 21.19 31.67
N ASP A 104 14.72 22.12 32.57
CA ASP A 104 13.74 22.81 33.42
C ASP A 104 12.93 23.93 32.72
N GLU A 105 13.16 24.24 31.43
CA GLU A 105 12.40 25.28 30.69
C GLU A 105 12.15 24.92 29.21
N PRO A 106 11.01 25.35 28.61
CA PRO A 106 10.68 25.12 27.21
C PRO A 106 11.69 25.80 26.26
N VAL A 107 12.20 25.05 25.29
CA VAL A 107 13.19 25.53 24.31
C VAL A 107 12.48 26.38 23.24
N LEU A 108 12.81 27.68 23.18
CA LEU A 108 12.43 28.55 22.06
C LEU A 108 13.15 28.12 20.77
N LEU A 109 12.39 27.88 19.69
CA LEU A 109 12.90 27.58 18.35
C LEU A 109 13.88 28.69 17.89
N GLY A 110 15.13 28.33 17.60
CA GLY A 110 16.15 29.26 17.10
C GLY A 110 16.07 29.47 15.57
N GLU A 111 16.93 30.35 15.03
CA GLU A 111 17.04 30.59 13.57
C GLU A 111 17.55 29.35 12.81
N LEU A 112 16.87 29.04 11.70
CA LEU A 112 17.07 27.88 10.81
C LEU A 112 18.45 27.86 10.13
N GLY A 113 19.27 26.80 10.35
CA GLY A 113 20.63 26.68 9.77
C GLY A 113 20.84 25.54 8.76
N ILE A 114 21.57 25.75 7.66
CA ILE A 114 21.66 24.82 6.52
C ILE A 114 22.64 23.60 6.72
N ILE A 115 22.24 22.35 6.46
CA ILE A 115 23.04 21.10 6.41
C ILE A 115 22.99 20.50 4.99
N ASP A 116 24.02 19.74 4.62
CA ASP A 116 24.14 19.06 3.33
C ASP A 116 23.71 17.58 3.44
N ALA A 117 22.66 17.20 2.70
CA ALA A 117 22.11 15.84 2.66
C ALA A 117 23.09 14.82 2.07
N ASP A 118 23.99 15.27 1.20
CA ASP A 118 25.02 14.41 0.61
C ASP A 118 26.06 13.96 1.64
N THR A 119 26.22 14.73 2.71
CA THR A 119 27.15 14.40 3.79
C THR A 119 26.54 13.40 4.77
N HIS A 120 25.22 13.42 4.98
CA HIS A 120 24.55 12.69 6.07
C HIS A 120 23.74 11.47 5.59
N TRP A 121 23.05 11.57 4.45
CA TRP A 121 22.31 10.46 3.83
C TRP A 121 22.56 10.37 2.34
N PRO A 122 23.81 10.09 1.93
CA PRO A 122 24.21 10.10 0.52
C PRO A 122 23.34 9.18 -0.35
N GLU A 123 22.97 8.00 0.14
CA GLU A 123 22.17 7.02 -0.62
C GLU A 123 20.71 7.44 -0.80
N TRP A 124 20.11 8.05 0.23
CA TRP A 124 18.74 8.55 0.18
C TRP A 124 18.62 9.80 -0.68
N ALA A 125 19.52 10.77 -0.48
CA ALA A 125 19.58 11.97 -1.31
C ALA A 125 19.82 11.60 -2.78
N ALA A 126 20.65 10.58 -3.02
CA ALA A 126 20.82 10.02 -4.36
C ALA A 126 19.56 9.34 -4.89
N ALA A 127 18.78 8.65 -4.05
CA ALA A 127 17.51 8.04 -4.46
C ALA A 127 16.48 9.10 -4.89
N ILE A 128 16.26 10.14 -4.09
CA ILE A 128 15.35 11.23 -4.46
C ILE A 128 15.79 11.88 -5.76
N ARG A 129 17.07 12.25 -5.89
CA ARG A 129 17.55 12.86 -7.14
C ARG A 129 17.37 11.94 -8.35
N ARG A 130 17.54 10.63 -8.19
CA ARG A 130 17.25 9.66 -9.26
C ARG A 130 15.77 9.66 -9.62
N CYS A 131 14.88 9.60 -8.63
CA CYS A 131 13.43 9.63 -8.85
C CYS A 131 12.99 10.94 -9.51
N THR A 132 13.40 12.10 -8.97
CA THR A 132 13.09 13.42 -9.53
C THR A 132 13.61 13.54 -10.96
N ALA A 133 14.85 13.11 -11.22
CA ALA A 133 15.40 13.11 -12.57
C ALA A 133 14.62 12.18 -13.52
N ALA A 134 14.17 11.02 -13.04
CA ALA A 134 13.37 10.09 -13.82
C ALA A 134 11.97 10.64 -14.15
N PHE A 135 11.31 11.32 -13.22
CA PHE A 135 10.01 11.96 -13.45
C PHE A 135 10.10 13.22 -14.34
N ALA A 136 11.27 13.85 -14.41
CA ALA A 136 11.48 15.06 -15.22
C ALA A 136 11.70 14.79 -16.72
N VAL A 137 11.91 13.53 -17.11
CA VAL A 137 12.17 13.15 -18.50
C VAL A 137 11.02 12.33 -19.07
N GLN A 138 10.88 12.34 -20.40
CA GLN A 138 9.92 11.52 -21.12
C GLN A 138 10.67 10.55 -22.03
N GLY A 139 10.22 9.29 -22.06
CA GLY A 139 10.85 8.22 -22.83
C GLY A 139 11.56 7.19 -21.96
N LEU A 140 11.44 5.92 -22.32
CA LEU A 140 11.91 4.81 -21.49
C LEU A 140 13.42 4.85 -21.27
N ASP A 141 14.19 5.09 -22.33
CA ASP A 141 15.65 5.02 -22.26
C ASP A 141 16.21 6.15 -21.40
N GLU A 142 15.62 7.34 -21.48
CA GLU A 142 15.94 8.50 -20.64
C GLU A 142 15.61 8.23 -19.17
N ILE A 143 14.42 7.68 -18.89
CA ILE A 143 13.99 7.31 -17.54
C ILE A 143 14.94 6.26 -16.95
N LEU A 144 15.22 5.19 -17.70
CA LEU A 144 16.11 4.13 -17.26
C LEU A 144 17.53 4.66 -17.02
N ALA A 145 18.02 5.57 -17.88
CA ALA A 145 19.31 6.23 -17.66
C ALA A 145 19.33 7.07 -16.38
N ALA A 146 18.26 7.82 -16.08
CA ALA A 146 18.11 8.58 -14.84
C ALA A 146 18.11 7.67 -13.60
N LEU A 147 17.55 6.47 -13.71
CA LEU A 147 17.59 5.41 -12.68
C LEU A 147 18.93 4.66 -12.61
N GLY A 148 19.89 5.00 -13.47
CA GLY A 148 21.24 4.43 -13.49
C GLY A 148 21.38 3.12 -14.28
N PHE A 149 20.38 2.75 -15.08
CA PHE A 149 20.49 1.58 -15.97
C PHE A 149 21.46 1.86 -17.12
N HIS A 150 22.13 0.80 -17.54
CA HIS A 150 22.83 0.80 -18.82
C HIS A 150 21.83 0.81 -19.98
N PRO A 151 22.20 1.45 -21.13
CA PRO A 151 21.37 1.45 -22.33
C PRO A 151 20.96 0.04 -22.77
N PRO A 152 19.81 -0.11 -23.46
CA PRO A 152 19.31 -1.41 -23.87
C PRO A 152 20.35 -2.16 -24.72
N MET A 153 20.63 -3.40 -24.32
CA MET A 153 21.60 -4.27 -24.97
C MET A 153 20.87 -5.44 -25.64
N THR A 154 21.16 -5.69 -26.91
CA THR A 154 20.55 -6.80 -27.68
C THR A 154 21.26 -8.15 -27.47
N ALA A 155 22.58 -8.11 -27.20
CA ALA A 155 23.37 -9.31 -27.01
C ALA A 155 24.64 -9.05 -26.18
N VAL A 156 24.51 -9.03 -24.86
CA VAL A 156 25.66 -9.12 -23.94
C VAL A 156 25.30 -10.04 -22.79
N VAL A 157 26.17 -11.02 -22.52
CA VAL A 157 26.14 -11.74 -21.23
C VAL A 157 26.61 -10.72 -20.18
N PRO A 158 25.81 -10.41 -19.15
CA PRO A 158 26.17 -9.41 -18.16
C PRO A 158 27.56 -9.71 -17.57
N ALA A 159 28.43 -8.71 -17.52
CA ALA A 159 29.78 -8.86 -16.93
C ALA A 159 29.74 -9.03 -15.41
N TRP A 160 28.56 -8.88 -14.79
CA TRP A 160 28.30 -8.99 -13.37
C TRP A 160 27.11 -9.91 -13.10
N LYS A 161 27.04 -10.44 -11.89
CA LYS A 161 26.06 -11.45 -11.52
C LYS A 161 24.78 -10.88 -10.94
N SER A 162 24.82 -9.71 -10.29
CA SER A 162 23.70 -9.20 -9.50
C SER A 162 23.19 -7.84 -9.99
N GLY A 163 21.87 -7.63 -9.95
CA GLY A 163 21.27 -6.37 -10.37
C GLY A 163 19.79 -6.46 -10.74
N ILE A 164 19.27 -5.35 -11.23
CA ILE A 164 17.94 -5.23 -11.83
C ILE A 164 18.07 -5.30 -13.35
N TYR A 165 17.08 -5.89 -14.01
CA TYR A 165 16.97 -5.94 -15.46
C TYR A 165 15.58 -5.48 -15.90
N VAL A 166 15.53 -4.78 -17.02
CA VAL A 166 14.30 -4.47 -17.75
C VAL A 166 14.36 -5.18 -19.10
N LEU A 167 13.44 -6.11 -19.32
CA LEU A 167 13.27 -6.80 -20.59
C LEU A 167 12.45 -5.91 -21.53
N HIS A 168 12.92 -5.75 -22.77
CA HIS A 168 12.22 -5.06 -23.85
C HIS A 168 11.62 -6.08 -24.80
N LEU A 169 10.29 -6.15 -24.84
CA LEU A 169 9.52 -7.13 -25.62
C LEU A 169 8.83 -6.44 -26.79
N ALA A 170 8.29 -7.22 -27.73
CA ALA A 170 7.52 -6.65 -28.84
C ALA A 170 6.26 -5.89 -28.35
N ASN A 171 5.84 -4.91 -29.16
CA ASN A 171 4.70 -4.02 -28.92
C ASN A 171 4.85 -3.15 -27.67
N ASP A 172 6.07 -2.66 -27.44
CA ASP A 172 6.40 -1.73 -26.35
C ASP A 172 5.98 -2.25 -24.97
N ARG A 173 6.18 -3.55 -24.72
CA ARG A 173 5.92 -4.20 -23.43
C ARG A 173 7.21 -4.44 -22.68
N TYR A 174 7.17 -4.29 -21.36
CA TYR A 174 8.36 -4.38 -20.53
C TYR A 174 8.19 -5.33 -19.35
N TYR A 175 9.27 -5.92 -18.86
CA TYR A 175 9.28 -6.70 -17.62
C TYR A 175 10.47 -6.27 -16.78
N VAL A 176 10.22 -5.83 -15.55
CA VAL A 176 11.26 -5.50 -14.59
C VAL A 176 11.53 -6.73 -13.72
N GLY A 177 12.79 -7.02 -13.43
CA GLY A 177 13.12 -8.11 -12.53
C GLY A 177 14.43 -7.92 -11.82
N GLN A 178 14.59 -8.54 -10.66
CA GLN A 178 15.88 -8.65 -9.97
C GLN A 178 16.53 -10.03 -10.11
N SER A 179 17.85 -10.10 -9.92
CA SER A 179 18.55 -11.36 -9.77
C SER A 179 19.91 -11.19 -9.12
N VAL A 180 20.30 -12.16 -8.26
CA VAL A 180 21.69 -12.37 -7.83
C VAL A 180 22.53 -13.17 -8.85
N ASN A 181 21.89 -13.71 -9.91
CA ASN A 181 22.54 -14.44 -11.01
C ASN A 181 21.89 -14.10 -12.37
N LEU A 182 22.15 -12.89 -12.86
CA LEU A 182 21.67 -12.32 -14.11
C LEU A 182 21.93 -13.22 -15.33
N PRO A 183 23.13 -13.80 -15.56
CA PRO A 183 23.35 -14.65 -16.74
C PRO A 183 22.38 -15.84 -16.80
N ALA A 184 22.17 -16.53 -15.68
CA ALA A 184 21.24 -17.66 -15.62
C ALA A 184 19.78 -17.20 -15.79
N ARG A 185 19.40 -16.08 -15.13
CA ARG A 185 18.04 -15.54 -15.17
C ARG A 185 17.65 -15.07 -16.57
N LEU A 186 18.52 -14.32 -17.25
CA LEU A 186 18.28 -13.84 -18.61
C LEU A 186 18.24 -14.98 -19.64
N ALA A 187 19.05 -16.02 -19.45
CA ALA A 187 19.00 -17.22 -20.28
C ALA A 187 17.65 -17.96 -20.13
N ALA A 188 17.06 -17.98 -18.93
CA ALA A 188 15.73 -18.53 -18.71
C ALA A 188 14.65 -17.65 -19.37
N HIS A 189 14.71 -16.33 -19.18
CA HIS A 189 13.76 -15.39 -19.78
C HIS A 189 13.73 -15.42 -21.30
N ARG A 190 14.89 -15.57 -21.96
CA ARG A 190 14.96 -15.76 -23.42
C ARG A 190 14.21 -16.99 -23.93
N ARG A 191 13.98 -18.00 -23.09
CA ARG A 191 13.17 -19.18 -23.46
C ARG A 191 11.68 -18.95 -23.25
N ILE A 192 11.32 -18.09 -22.30
CA ILE A 192 9.94 -17.77 -21.93
C ILE A 192 9.36 -16.70 -22.87
N TYR A 193 10.16 -15.70 -23.20
CA TYR A 193 9.79 -14.55 -24.02
C TYR A 193 10.54 -14.59 -25.36
N PRO A 194 10.00 -15.27 -26.40
CA PRO A 194 10.65 -15.36 -27.71
C PRO A 194 10.71 -14.02 -28.45
N ASP A 195 9.89 -13.05 -28.06
CA ASP A 195 9.83 -11.68 -28.58
C ASP A 195 10.74 -10.69 -27.82
N LEU A 196 11.57 -11.19 -26.90
CA LEU A 196 12.60 -10.41 -26.21
C LEU A 196 13.69 -9.94 -27.20
N HIS A 197 13.79 -8.62 -27.40
CA HIS A 197 14.73 -8.03 -28.35
C HIS A 197 15.85 -7.22 -27.69
N ALA A 198 15.66 -6.66 -26.49
CA ALA A 198 16.71 -5.97 -25.74
C ALA A 198 16.55 -6.10 -24.21
N VAL A 199 17.61 -5.79 -23.47
CA VAL A 199 17.62 -5.77 -22.01
C VAL A 199 18.39 -4.55 -21.51
N SER A 200 17.79 -3.75 -20.63
CA SER A 200 18.51 -2.73 -19.84
C SER A 200 18.91 -3.32 -18.49
N LEU A 201 20.10 -2.97 -17.99
CA LEU A 201 20.67 -3.59 -16.78
C LEU A 201 21.13 -2.52 -15.80
N LEU A 202 20.74 -2.65 -14.53
CA LEU A 202 21.26 -1.89 -13.41
C LEU A 202 22.13 -2.81 -12.56
N LYS A 203 23.42 -2.49 -12.42
CA LYS A 203 24.36 -3.26 -11.62
C LYS A 203 24.18 -2.92 -10.14
N LEU A 204 23.90 -3.94 -9.32
CA LEU A 204 23.82 -3.80 -7.86
C LEU A 204 24.61 -4.89 -7.16
N ARG A 205 24.82 -4.73 -5.85
CA ARG A 205 25.42 -5.79 -5.03
C ARG A 205 24.42 -6.94 -4.87
N ALA A 206 24.92 -8.11 -4.46
CA ALA A 206 24.07 -9.25 -4.14
C ALA A 206 23.48 -9.08 -2.72
N ASN A 207 22.69 -8.02 -2.55
CA ASN A 207 21.98 -7.69 -1.33
C ASN A 207 20.48 -7.70 -1.64
N GLN A 208 19.73 -8.62 -1.03
CA GLN A 208 18.32 -8.82 -1.37
C GLN A 208 17.47 -7.58 -1.08
N ALA A 209 17.65 -6.91 0.08
CA ALA A 209 16.89 -5.71 0.42
C ALA A 209 17.16 -4.54 -0.54
N GLU A 210 18.41 -4.39 -0.98
CA GLU A 210 18.78 -3.38 -1.99
C GLU A 210 18.18 -3.72 -3.35
N LEU A 211 18.17 -5.00 -3.74
CA LEU A 211 17.57 -5.43 -4.99
C LEU A 211 16.04 -5.26 -4.97
N ASP A 212 15.37 -5.61 -3.87
CA ASP A 212 13.91 -5.46 -3.71
C ASP A 212 13.51 -3.98 -3.82
N LEU A 213 14.18 -3.10 -3.07
CA LEU A 213 13.92 -1.66 -3.10
C LEU A 213 14.12 -1.07 -4.50
N ARG A 214 15.20 -1.45 -5.20
CA ARG A 214 15.49 -0.94 -6.54
C ARG A 214 14.57 -1.53 -7.61
N GLU A 215 14.10 -2.77 -7.44
CA GLU A 215 13.08 -3.38 -8.29
C GLU A 215 11.74 -2.64 -8.15
N GLN A 216 11.29 -2.42 -6.91
CA GLN A 216 10.05 -1.71 -6.61
C GLN A 216 10.06 -0.27 -7.12
N GLU A 217 11.15 0.49 -6.86
CA GLU A 217 11.31 1.86 -7.37
C GLU A 217 11.21 1.90 -8.90
N THR A 218 11.87 0.96 -9.59
CA THR A 218 11.84 0.88 -11.06
C THR A 218 10.44 0.57 -11.57
N ILE A 219 9.75 -0.41 -10.96
CA ILE A 219 8.37 -0.76 -11.33
C ILE A 219 7.46 0.44 -11.16
N GLN A 220 7.47 1.06 -9.97
CA GLN A 220 6.61 2.20 -9.64
C GLN A 220 6.79 3.36 -10.60
N ILE A 221 8.03 3.77 -10.89
CA ILE A 221 8.29 4.90 -11.79
C ILE A 221 7.82 4.60 -13.21
N LEU A 222 8.08 3.40 -13.71
CA LEU A 222 7.64 3.02 -15.06
C LEU A 222 6.12 2.92 -15.16
N GLU A 223 5.44 2.39 -14.13
CA GLU A 223 3.97 2.35 -14.09
C GLU A 223 3.35 3.75 -14.04
N LEU A 224 3.84 4.62 -13.16
CA LEU A 224 3.35 6.01 -13.04
C LEU A 224 3.60 6.84 -14.30
N GLN A 225 4.61 6.49 -15.10
CA GLN A 225 4.88 7.10 -16.40
C GLN A 225 4.13 6.41 -17.57
N GLY A 226 3.26 5.45 -17.27
CA GLY A 226 2.36 4.81 -18.24
C GLY A 226 2.98 3.70 -19.09
N PHE A 227 4.13 3.15 -18.70
CA PHE A 227 4.74 2.04 -19.44
C PHE A 227 4.06 0.70 -19.11
N PRO A 228 3.67 -0.10 -20.10
CA PRO A 228 2.94 -1.34 -19.86
C PRO A 228 3.88 -2.45 -19.36
N LEU A 229 3.86 -2.68 -18.05
CA LEU A 229 4.66 -3.72 -17.39
C LEU A 229 3.96 -5.09 -17.38
N LEU A 230 4.76 -6.14 -17.54
CA LEU A 230 4.32 -7.54 -17.47
C LEU A 230 4.50 -8.15 -16.07
N ASN A 231 4.98 -7.38 -15.10
CA ASN A 231 5.19 -7.83 -13.73
C ASN A 231 3.86 -8.34 -13.13
N ILE A 232 3.88 -9.55 -12.53
CA ILE A 232 2.71 -10.11 -11.85
C ILE A 232 2.73 -9.77 -10.35
N VAL A 233 3.92 -9.57 -9.79
CA VAL A 233 4.18 -9.22 -8.39
C VAL A 233 4.78 -7.80 -8.38
N HIS A 234 4.33 -6.96 -7.43
CA HIS A 234 4.68 -5.54 -7.24
C HIS A 234 4.14 -4.52 -8.26
N ALA A 235 3.77 -4.93 -9.47
CA ALA A 235 3.05 -4.05 -10.39
C ALA A 235 1.61 -3.83 -9.91
N SER A 236 1.10 -2.61 -10.04
CA SER A 236 -0.28 -2.23 -9.75
C SER A 236 -1.25 -2.80 -10.79
N ILE A 237 -0.88 -2.80 -12.08
CA ILE A 237 -1.72 -3.24 -13.22
C ILE A 237 -1.03 -4.37 -14.00
N THR A 238 -1.76 -5.44 -14.36
CA THR A 238 -1.24 -6.47 -15.27
C THR A 238 -1.76 -6.30 -16.70
N HIS A 239 -0.83 -6.05 -17.63
CA HIS A 239 -1.12 -5.97 -19.08
C HIS A 239 -1.11 -7.33 -19.79
N GLN A 240 -0.99 -8.44 -19.06
CA GLN A 240 -1.06 -9.79 -19.62
C GLN A 240 -2.51 -10.24 -19.81
N SER A 241 -2.74 -11.12 -20.79
CA SER A 241 -3.96 -11.92 -20.84
C SER A 241 -4.02 -12.79 -19.59
N SER A 242 -5.15 -12.74 -18.89
CA SER A 242 -5.41 -13.46 -17.65
C SER A 242 -6.45 -14.55 -17.89
N PRO A 243 -6.39 -15.71 -17.21
CA PRO A 243 -7.51 -16.65 -17.17
C PRO A 243 -8.82 -16.01 -16.68
N PHE A 244 -8.73 -14.86 -15.98
CA PHE A 244 -9.89 -14.06 -15.63
C PHE A 244 -10.60 -13.47 -16.86
N ASP A 245 -9.87 -13.17 -17.94
CA ASP A 245 -10.41 -12.62 -19.19
C ASP A 245 -11.36 -13.62 -19.89
N ASP A 246 -11.19 -14.93 -19.65
CA ASP A 246 -12.08 -15.98 -20.15
C ASP A 246 -13.45 -15.98 -19.45
N LEU A 247 -13.50 -15.49 -18.20
CA LEU A 247 -14.74 -15.36 -17.42
C LEU A 247 -15.46 -14.04 -17.70
N ILE A 248 -14.67 -12.97 -17.86
CA ILE A 248 -15.14 -11.60 -18.10
C ILE A 248 -14.18 -10.96 -19.09
N THR A 249 -14.62 -10.74 -20.33
CA THR A 249 -13.77 -10.14 -21.37
C THR A 249 -13.29 -8.75 -20.98
N PRO A 250 -12.11 -8.27 -21.43
CA PRO A 250 -11.60 -6.93 -21.10
C PRO A 250 -12.60 -5.79 -21.34
N ASP A 251 -13.36 -5.81 -22.44
CA ASP A 251 -14.40 -4.80 -22.72
C ASP A 251 -15.53 -4.83 -21.68
N ALA A 252 -15.93 -6.03 -21.24
CA ALA A 252 -16.92 -6.20 -20.19
C ALA A 252 -16.38 -5.76 -18.81
N GLN A 253 -15.09 -5.95 -18.55
CA GLN A 253 -14.44 -5.43 -17.33
C GLN A 253 -14.47 -3.89 -17.32
N GLN A 254 -14.14 -3.24 -18.43
CA GLN A 254 -14.17 -1.77 -18.55
C GLN A 254 -15.59 -1.21 -18.38
N ARG A 255 -16.59 -1.82 -19.02
CA ARG A 255 -18.00 -1.43 -18.81
C ARG A 255 -18.43 -1.60 -17.36
N TRP A 256 -18.02 -2.70 -16.72
CA TRP A 256 -18.34 -2.97 -15.32
C TRP A 256 -17.70 -1.97 -14.35
N LEU A 257 -16.47 -1.53 -14.60
CA LEU A 257 -15.83 -0.48 -13.78
C LEU A 257 -16.69 0.79 -13.73
N ALA A 258 -17.21 1.20 -14.90
CA ALA A 258 -18.07 2.37 -15.05
C ALA A 258 -19.51 2.13 -14.58
N SER A 259 -20.02 0.90 -14.67
CA SER A 259 -21.41 0.55 -14.33
C SER A 259 -21.47 -0.86 -13.73
N PRO A 260 -21.34 -0.98 -12.38
CA PRO A 260 -21.16 -2.28 -11.71
C PRO A 260 -22.34 -3.24 -11.86
N LEU A 261 -23.53 -2.72 -12.12
CA LEU A 261 -24.77 -3.49 -12.23
C LEU A 261 -25.03 -4.00 -13.67
N ASP A 262 -24.15 -3.69 -14.63
CA ASP A 262 -24.29 -4.13 -16.02
C ASP A 262 -23.97 -5.62 -16.23
N LEU A 263 -23.28 -6.24 -15.28
CA LEU A 263 -22.94 -7.66 -15.33
C LEU A 263 -23.90 -8.47 -14.47
N ASP A 264 -24.35 -9.61 -15.00
CA ASP A 264 -25.04 -10.61 -14.19
C ASP A 264 -24.14 -11.19 -13.09
N HIS A 265 -24.73 -11.80 -12.08
CA HIS A 265 -23.98 -12.49 -11.03
C HIS A 265 -23.21 -13.72 -11.55
N GLY A 266 -23.63 -14.28 -12.68
CA GLY A 266 -23.14 -15.54 -13.20
C GLY A 266 -23.68 -16.75 -12.43
N VAL A 267 -23.04 -17.90 -12.60
CA VAL A 267 -23.47 -19.17 -12.00
C VAL A 267 -22.35 -19.75 -11.16
N ARG A 268 -22.62 -19.98 -9.87
CA ARG A 268 -21.68 -20.64 -8.97
C ARG A 268 -21.49 -22.11 -9.34
N PRO A 269 -20.25 -22.62 -9.41
CA PRO A 269 -20.00 -24.04 -9.49
C PRO A 269 -20.61 -24.82 -8.31
N PRO A 270 -20.99 -26.11 -8.48
CA PRO A 270 -21.53 -26.92 -7.40
C PRO A 270 -20.60 -26.99 -6.18
N VAL A 271 -21.15 -26.77 -4.99
CA VAL A 271 -20.43 -26.77 -3.71
C VAL A 271 -20.69 -28.06 -2.97
N SER A 272 -19.65 -28.70 -2.43
CA SER A 272 -19.83 -29.95 -1.68
C SER A 272 -20.44 -29.68 -0.28
N PRO A 273 -21.27 -30.60 0.26
CA PRO A 273 -21.82 -30.45 1.61
C PRO A 273 -20.75 -30.29 2.70
N GLU A 274 -19.60 -30.97 2.55
CA GLU A 274 -18.47 -30.87 3.49
C GLU A 274 -17.89 -29.46 3.56
N GLN A 275 -17.84 -28.74 2.43
CA GLN A 275 -17.35 -27.35 2.41
C GLN A 275 -18.26 -26.42 3.20
N ARG A 276 -19.58 -26.64 3.15
CA ARG A 276 -20.58 -25.86 3.91
C ARG A 276 -20.50 -26.12 5.41
N LEU A 277 -20.42 -27.41 5.79
CA LEU A 277 -20.36 -27.82 7.19
C LEU A 277 -19.19 -27.20 7.98
N LYS A 278 -18.06 -26.91 7.33
CA LYS A 278 -16.88 -26.30 7.97
C LYS A 278 -17.14 -24.95 8.62
N GLN A 279 -18.05 -24.14 8.06
CA GLN A 279 -18.31 -22.78 8.55
C GLN A 279 -19.70 -22.60 9.18
N ALA A 280 -20.58 -23.61 9.08
CA ALA A 280 -21.97 -23.53 9.55
C ALA A 280 -22.11 -23.08 11.02
N SER A 281 -21.26 -23.61 11.92
CA SER A 281 -21.29 -23.22 13.34
C SER A 281 -20.89 -21.76 13.58
N LYS A 282 -20.01 -21.22 12.73
CA LYS A 282 -19.58 -19.83 12.80
C LYS A 282 -20.65 -18.88 12.27
N LEU A 283 -21.29 -19.23 11.16
CA LEU A 283 -22.41 -18.44 10.64
C LEU A 283 -23.55 -18.37 11.67
N LYS A 284 -23.90 -19.50 12.29
CA LYS A 284 -24.93 -19.52 13.34
C LYS A 284 -24.60 -18.59 14.51
N ARG A 285 -23.32 -18.48 14.90
CA ARG A 285 -22.86 -17.55 15.94
C ARG A 285 -22.92 -16.10 15.46
N LEU A 286 -22.55 -15.83 14.21
CA LEU A 286 -22.64 -14.50 13.62
C LEU A 286 -24.10 -14.02 13.59
N GLN A 287 -25.03 -14.88 13.17
CA GLN A 287 -26.47 -14.61 13.12
C GLN A 287 -27.13 -14.35 14.49
N GLN A 288 -26.45 -14.65 15.60
CA GLN A 288 -26.95 -14.33 16.94
C GLN A 288 -26.70 -12.88 17.36
N ARG A 289 -25.93 -12.12 16.58
CA ARG A 289 -25.66 -10.72 16.89
C ARG A 289 -26.89 -9.85 16.60
N PRO A 290 -27.15 -8.81 17.41
CA PRO A 290 -28.27 -7.90 17.21
C PRO A 290 -28.13 -7.01 15.96
N ASP A 291 -26.92 -6.82 15.45
CA ASP A 291 -26.56 -5.97 14.32
C ASP A 291 -26.34 -6.74 13.00
N VAL A 292 -26.62 -8.06 12.99
CA VAL A 292 -26.25 -8.94 11.87
C VAL A 292 -26.90 -8.56 10.53
N ASP A 293 -28.16 -8.12 10.54
CA ASP A 293 -28.87 -7.78 9.30
C ASP A 293 -28.26 -6.56 8.61
N ARG A 294 -27.85 -5.56 9.40
CA ARG A 294 -27.15 -4.36 8.92
C ARG A 294 -25.77 -4.70 8.40
N LEU A 295 -25.04 -5.58 9.09
CA LEU A 295 -23.75 -6.09 8.63
C LEU A 295 -23.84 -6.85 7.31
N ILE A 296 -24.84 -7.72 7.19
CA ILE A 296 -25.16 -8.44 5.95
C ILE A 296 -25.46 -7.44 4.82
N ALA A 297 -26.19 -6.36 5.09
CA ALA A 297 -26.44 -5.31 4.12
C ALA A 297 -25.14 -4.65 3.64
N CYS A 298 -24.21 -4.28 4.54
CA CYS A 298 -22.92 -3.72 4.16
C CYS A 298 -22.09 -4.68 3.28
N TRP A 299 -21.99 -5.96 3.68
CA TRP A 299 -21.27 -6.96 2.89
C TRP A 299 -21.93 -7.22 1.54
N ARG A 300 -23.26 -7.15 1.47
CA ARG A 300 -24.01 -7.28 0.22
C ARG A 300 -23.75 -6.09 -0.70
N THR A 301 -23.76 -4.87 -0.18
CA THR A 301 -23.41 -3.65 -0.94
C THR A 301 -22.01 -3.80 -1.53
N TYR A 302 -21.02 -4.22 -0.72
CA TYR A 302 -19.67 -4.47 -1.23
C TYR A 302 -19.64 -5.56 -2.31
N LEU A 303 -20.28 -6.71 -2.10
CA LEU A 303 -20.30 -7.79 -3.09
C LEU A 303 -20.91 -7.32 -4.42
N THR A 304 -22.03 -6.62 -4.34
CA THR A 304 -22.83 -6.19 -5.51
C THR A 304 -22.11 -5.11 -6.30
N HIS A 305 -21.51 -4.14 -5.61
CA HIS A 305 -20.91 -2.97 -6.25
C HIS A 305 -19.42 -3.11 -6.50
N CYS A 306 -18.71 -4.03 -5.83
CA CYS A 306 -17.25 -4.09 -5.86
C CYS A 306 -16.68 -5.39 -6.42
N ILE A 307 -17.49 -6.44 -6.65
CA ILE A 307 -17.02 -7.74 -7.16
C ILE A 307 -17.72 -8.06 -8.49
N PRO A 308 -16.96 -8.32 -9.57
CA PRO A 308 -17.55 -8.63 -10.87
C PRO A 308 -18.03 -10.08 -10.95
N ARG A 309 -19.24 -10.28 -11.48
CA ARG A 309 -19.93 -11.59 -11.61
C ARG A 309 -19.74 -12.47 -10.36
N PRO A 310 -20.18 -12.02 -9.18
CA PRO A 310 -19.76 -12.60 -7.91
C PRO A 310 -20.05 -14.09 -7.78
N ALA A 311 -21.15 -14.62 -8.33
CA ALA A 311 -21.41 -16.06 -8.28
C ALA A 311 -20.47 -16.87 -9.20
N ALA A 312 -20.17 -16.38 -10.41
CA ALA A 312 -19.28 -17.07 -11.34
C ALA A 312 -17.80 -17.02 -10.93
N THR A 313 -17.38 -15.97 -10.21
CA THR A 313 -15.99 -15.79 -9.77
C THR A 313 -15.71 -16.42 -8.40
N GLU A 314 -16.74 -16.94 -7.73
CA GLU A 314 -16.65 -17.62 -6.44
C GLU A 314 -16.22 -19.10 -6.55
N PRO A 315 -15.39 -19.62 -5.63
CA PRO A 315 -14.51 -18.91 -4.69
C PRO A 315 -13.13 -18.62 -5.29
N ALA A 316 -12.98 -18.87 -6.61
CA ALA A 316 -11.70 -18.90 -7.30
C ALA A 316 -10.98 -17.55 -7.26
N TYR A 317 -11.72 -16.44 -7.29
CA TYR A 317 -11.16 -15.08 -7.32
C TYR A 317 -11.48 -14.26 -6.09
N TRP A 318 -12.49 -14.63 -5.31
CA TRP A 318 -12.78 -14.01 -4.03
C TRP A 318 -13.28 -15.01 -2.99
N SER A 319 -13.14 -14.68 -1.71
CA SER A 319 -13.82 -15.40 -0.65
C SER A 319 -14.25 -14.50 0.49
N ILE A 320 -15.28 -14.92 1.23
CA ILE A 320 -15.64 -14.32 2.50
C ILE A 320 -15.43 -15.33 3.63
N SER A 321 -14.60 -15.00 4.60
CA SER A 321 -14.40 -15.79 5.81
C SER A 321 -15.40 -15.35 6.89
N CYS A 322 -16.00 -16.29 7.61
CA CYS A 322 -16.90 -16.01 8.73
C CYS A 322 -16.20 -16.31 10.06
N LEU A 323 -16.20 -15.36 11.00
CA LEU A 323 -15.52 -15.43 12.31
C LEU A 323 -14.12 -16.08 12.21
N PRO A 324 -13.19 -15.54 11.40
CA PRO A 324 -11.85 -16.11 11.32
C PRO A 324 -11.14 -16.00 12.67
N SER A 325 -10.30 -16.99 12.99
CA SER A 325 -9.56 -17.03 14.25
C SER A 325 -8.27 -16.20 14.24
N THR A 326 -7.88 -15.69 13.08
CA THR A 326 -6.73 -14.78 12.93
C THR A 326 -6.94 -13.55 13.82
N ASN A 327 -5.93 -13.22 14.63
CA ASN A 327 -5.96 -12.09 15.56
C ASN A 327 -7.14 -12.08 16.55
N ILE A 328 -7.77 -13.22 16.82
CA ILE A 328 -8.92 -13.29 17.76
C ILE A 328 -8.60 -12.78 19.17
N SER A 329 -7.33 -12.80 19.57
CA SER A 329 -6.87 -12.32 20.88
C SER A 329 -6.73 -10.81 20.96
N THR A 330 -6.58 -10.11 19.83
CA THR A 330 -6.28 -8.68 19.72
C THR A 330 -7.34 -7.93 18.94
N TRP A 331 -7.57 -8.31 17.68
CA TRP A 331 -8.51 -7.68 16.75
C TRP A 331 -9.46 -8.75 16.18
N PRO A 332 -10.46 -9.20 16.97
CA PRO A 332 -11.37 -10.24 16.54
C PRO A 332 -12.26 -9.77 15.39
N ARG A 333 -12.42 -10.64 14.39
CA ARG A 333 -13.08 -10.33 13.11
C ARG A 333 -14.43 -11.04 13.00
N LEU A 334 -15.42 -10.32 12.47
CA LEU A 334 -16.74 -10.84 12.13
C LEU A 334 -16.75 -11.51 10.75
N ALA A 335 -16.28 -10.79 9.75
CA ALA A 335 -16.07 -11.32 8.41
C ALA A 335 -14.90 -10.63 7.70
N CYS A 336 -14.37 -11.30 6.68
CA CYS A 336 -13.27 -10.77 5.87
C CYS A 336 -13.45 -11.22 4.42
N PHE A 337 -13.62 -10.25 3.51
CA PHE A 337 -13.47 -10.47 2.08
C PHE A 337 -11.99 -10.57 1.72
N ASN A 338 -11.65 -11.57 0.91
CA ASN A 338 -10.31 -11.84 0.44
C ASN A 338 -10.31 -11.95 -1.08
N ILE A 339 -9.37 -11.28 -1.74
CA ILE A 339 -9.14 -11.35 -3.19
C ILE A 339 -7.64 -11.52 -3.39
N ASN A 340 -7.24 -12.47 -4.24
CA ASN A 340 -5.83 -12.85 -4.40
C ASN A 340 -5.19 -13.25 -3.05
N VAL A 341 -4.33 -12.41 -2.48
CA VAL A 341 -3.70 -12.59 -1.15
C VAL A 341 -4.03 -11.45 -0.18
N MET A 342 -4.96 -10.57 -0.54
CA MET A 342 -5.32 -9.39 0.24
C MET A 342 -6.66 -9.55 0.95
N GLU A 343 -6.73 -8.99 2.15
CA GLU A 343 -7.99 -8.75 2.86
C GLU A 343 -8.56 -7.43 2.35
N MET A 344 -9.68 -7.47 1.64
CA MET A 344 -10.20 -6.30 0.93
C MET A 344 -11.22 -5.51 1.73
N PHE A 345 -12.05 -6.20 2.50
CA PHE A 345 -13.04 -5.59 3.37
C PHE A 345 -13.19 -6.44 4.63
N VAL A 346 -12.80 -5.88 5.77
CA VAL A 346 -12.80 -6.56 7.05
C VAL A 346 -13.67 -5.79 8.02
N VAL A 347 -14.53 -6.52 8.72
CA VAL A 347 -15.29 -5.97 9.86
C VAL A 347 -14.97 -6.81 11.07
N GLY A 348 -14.69 -6.15 12.18
CA GLY A 348 -14.46 -6.76 13.48
C GLY A 348 -15.11 -5.98 14.60
N TYR A 349 -14.79 -6.37 15.83
CA TYR A 349 -15.26 -5.70 17.03
C TYR A 349 -14.10 -5.46 17.99
N PHE A 350 -14.25 -4.46 18.86
CA PHE A 350 -13.29 -4.22 19.93
C PHE A 350 -13.50 -5.25 21.03
N LYS A 351 -12.43 -5.86 21.52
CA LYS A 351 -12.54 -6.98 22.46
C LYS A 351 -13.09 -6.54 23.81
N GLU A 352 -12.74 -5.32 24.20
CA GLU A 352 -13.14 -4.61 25.42
C GLU A 352 -14.62 -4.22 25.37
N ASP A 353 -15.13 -3.90 24.17
CA ASP A 353 -16.55 -3.64 23.91
C ASP A 353 -17.01 -4.30 22.60
N PRO A 354 -17.52 -5.54 22.65
CA PRO A 354 -17.99 -6.28 21.47
C PRO A 354 -19.20 -5.66 20.74
N GLY A 355 -19.83 -4.64 21.34
CA GLY A 355 -20.86 -3.83 20.70
C GLY A 355 -20.28 -2.76 19.77
N LEU A 356 -19.05 -2.32 20.02
CA LEU A 356 -18.33 -1.38 19.18
C LEU A 356 -17.61 -2.12 18.05
N LEU A 357 -17.86 -1.68 16.82
CA LEU A 357 -17.29 -2.27 15.61
C LEU A 357 -16.13 -1.43 15.09
N TRP A 358 -15.19 -2.10 14.43
CA TRP A 358 -14.20 -1.47 13.56
C TRP A 358 -14.28 -2.12 12.19
N ALA A 359 -13.95 -1.37 11.15
CA ALA A 359 -13.85 -1.89 9.80
C ALA A 359 -12.72 -1.22 9.03
N PHE A 360 -12.15 -1.95 8.09
CA PHE A 360 -11.28 -1.35 7.08
C PHE A 360 -11.56 -1.92 5.69
N LEU A 361 -11.29 -1.09 4.68
CA LEU A 361 -11.36 -1.43 3.28
C LEU A 361 -10.04 -1.06 2.60
N ASN A 362 -9.50 -1.95 1.78
CA ASN A 362 -8.41 -1.60 0.89
C ASN A 362 -9.01 -1.22 -0.48
N VAL A 363 -8.62 -0.07 -1.00
CA VAL A 363 -9.08 0.52 -2.27
C VAL A 363 -7.89 0.94 -3.13
N SER A 364 -8.12 1.15 -4.42
CA SER A 364 -7.12 1.70 -5.34
C SER A 364 -6.80 3.14 -4.93
N MET A 365 -5.52 3.48 -4.82
CA MET A 365 -5.07 4.86 -4.59
C MET A 365 -5.39 5.73 -5.80
N GLU A 366 -5.14 5.22 -7.01
CA GLU A 366 -5.45 5.91 -8.26
C GLU A 366 -6.94 6.19 -8.38
N GLY A 367 -7.77 5.16 -8.17
CA GLY A 367 -9.22 5.31 -8.19
C GLY A 367 -9.74 6.21 -7.06
N PHE A 368 -9.06 6.26 -5.91
CA PHE A 368 -9.39 7.18 -4.84
C PHE A 368 -9.10 8.63 -5.25
N VAL A 369 -7.91 8.92 -5.78
CA VAL A 369 -7.52 10.27 -6.24
C VAL A 369 -8.38 10.74 -7.43
N GLU A 370 -8.78 9.82 -8.31
CA GLU A 370 -9.71 10.12 -9.41
C GLU A 370 -11.07 10.63 -8.90
N MET A 371 -11.56 10.05 -7.80
CA MET A 371 -12.86 10.39 -7.23
C MET A 371 -12.79 11.54 -6.21
N TYR A 372 -11.66 11.67 -5.51
CA TYR A 372 -11.38 12.69 -4.51
C TYR A 372 -10.08 13.40 -4.91
N ALA A 373 -10.22 14.44 -5.71
CA ALA A 373 -9.07 15.18 -6.24
C ALA A 373 -8.21 15.81 -5.12
N GLN A 374 -8.82 16.05 -3.95
CA GLN A 374 -8.18 16.57 -2.75
C GLN A 374 -8.67 15.76 -1.53
N PRO A 375 -7.79 15.40 -0.58
CA PRO A 375 -8.16 14.60 0.60
C PRO A 375 -9.31 15.17 1.43
N GLU A 376 -9.40 16.49 1.53
CA GLU A 376 -10.42 17.21 2.32
C GLU A 376 -11.84 16.94 1.81
N GLN A 377 -12.00 16.55 0.54
CA GLN A 377 -13.29 16.16 -0.02
C GLN A 377 -13.78 14.85 0.60
N PHE A 378 -12.88 13.90 0.78
CA PHE A 378 -13.18 12.63 1.45
C PHE A 378 -13.44 12.86 2.94
N GLU A 379 -12.60 13.64 3.60
CA GLU A 379 -12.76 13.97 5.03
C GLU A 379 -14.07 14.73 5.30
N ALA A 380 -14.46 15.65 4.43
CA ALA A 380 -15.74 16.35 4.56
C ALA A 380 -16.95 15.40 4.39
N ALA A 381 -16.83 14.39 3.51
CA ALA A 381 -17.87 13.39 3.30
C ALA A 381 -17.91 12.33 4.42
N HIS A 382 -16.74 12.00 4.98
CA HIS A 382 -16.54 10.93 5.97
C HIS A 382 -15.64 11.40 7.12
N PRO A 383 -16.07 12.34 7.98
CA PRO A 383 -15.22 12.99 8.98
C PRO A 383 -14.73 12.07 10.10
N GLU A 384 -15.31 10.88 10.25
CA GLU A 384 -14.87 9.86 11.22
C GLU A 384 -14.19 8.67 10.53
N ALA A 385 -13.91 8.78 9.23
CA ALA A 385 -13.07 7.84 8.51
C ALA A 385 -11.63 8.36 8.48
N SER A 386 -10.67 7.45 8.59
CA SER A 386 -9.27 7.73 8.31
C SER A 386 -8.80 6.95 7.10
N PHE A 387 -7.72 7.41 6.47
CA PHE A 387 -7.07 6.69 5.40
C PHE A 387 -5.56 6.68 5.59
N GLU A 388 -4.93 5.57 5.23
CA GLU A 388 -3.48 5.36 5.30
C GLU A 388 -3.03 4.51 4.11
N PRO A 389 -1.79 4.64 3.61
CA PRO A 389 -1.26 3.69 2.64
C PRO A 389 -1.37 2.24 3.14
N SER A 390 -1.48 1.29 2.21
CA SER A 390 -1.37 -0.13 2.53
C SER A 390 -0.15 -0.73 1.84
N ASN A 391 0.30 -1.90 2.29
CA ASN A 391 1.59 -2.44 1.89
C ASN A 391 1.54 -3.93 1.51
N TYR A 392 0.43 -4.36 0.92
CA TYR A 392 0.34 -5.69 0.35
C TYR A 392 1.07 -5.76 -0.99
N GLU A 393 2.09 -6.60 -1.09
CA GLU A 393 2.90 -6.77 -2.31
C GLU A 393 2.08 -7.02 -3.59
N ALA A 394 0.91 -7.66 -3.45
CA ALA A 394 0.04 -8.02 -4.58
C ALA A 394 -0.70 -6.83 -5.21
N ALA A 395 -0.89 -5.73 -4.49
CA ALA A 395 -1.50 -4.52 -5.01
C ALA A 395 -0.48 -3.52 -5.58
N GLY A 396 0.81 -3.74 -5.37
CA GLY A 396 1.83 -2.78 -5.79
C GLY A 396 1.71 -1.46 -5.02
N HIS A 397 1.90 -0.33 -5.69
CA HIS A 397 1.77 0.99 -5.06
C HIS A 397 0.32 1.53 -5.09
N ASP A 398 -0.58 0.91 -5.85
CA ASP A 398 -1.97 1.34 -6.01
C ASP A 398 -2.89 0.79 -4.90
N GLN A 399 -2.60 1.18 -3.66
CA GLN A 399 -3.42 0.76 -2.51
C GLN A 399 -3.49 1.81 -1.41
N LEU A 400 -4.71 2.00 -0.91
CA LEU A 400 -5.04 2.85 0.22
C LEU A 400 -5.99 2.07 1.13
N ARG A 401 -5.74 2.13 2.44
CA ARG A 401 -6.65 1.58 3.45
C ARG A 401 -7.54 2.70 3.98
N LEU A 402 -8.85 2.50 3.91
CA LEU A 402 -9.84 3.30 4.60
C LEU A 402 -10.25 2.59 5.88
N ARG A 403 -10.41 3.32 6.99
CA ARG A 403 -10.81 2.78 8.29
C ARG A 403 -11.94 3.60 8.88
N VAL A 404 -12.89 2.91 9.50
CA VAL A 404 -13.99 3.51 10.28
C VAL A 404 -14.27 2.69 11.51
N ASP A 405 -14.71 3.37 12.56
CA ASP A 405 -15.26 2.74 13.76
C ASP A 405 -16.78 3.00 13.82
N GLY A 406 -17.54 2.00 14.23
CA GLY A 406 -19.00 2.07 14.29
C GLY A 406 -19.73 1.65 13.01
N LEU A 407 -20.92 1.09 13.18
CA LEU A 407 -21.73 0.55 12.08
C LEU A 407 -22.32 1.63 11.19
N ASP A 408 -22.72 2.77 11.78
CA ASP A 408 -23.31 3.90 11.03
C ASP A 408 -22.29 4.49 10.05
N GLN A 409 -21.03 4.60 10.46
CA GLN A 409 -19.93 5.09 9.61
C GLN A 409 -19.60 4.08 8.52
N LEU A 410 -19.59 2.79 8.85
CA LEU A 410 -19.41 1.73 7.86
C LEU A 410 -20.51 1.75 6.78
N GLU A 411 -21.78 1.93 7.16
CA GLU A 411 -22.89 2.02 6.22
C GLU A 411 -22.76 3.22 5.27
N ARG A 412 -22.30 4.38 5.78
CA ARG A 412 -22.05 5.56 4.93
C ARG A 412 -20.87 5.33 3.98
N LEU A 413 -19.75 4.82 4.51
CA LEU A 413 -18.54 4.59 3.73
C LEU A 413 -18.77 3.61 2.60
N ILE A 414 -19.46 2.48 2.86
CA ILE A 414 -19.69 1.44 1.84
C ILE A 414 -20.72 1.84 0.78
N ALA A 415 -21.60 2.80 1.09
CA ALA A 415 -22.58 3.35 0.16
C ALA A 415 -22.00 4.43 -0.74
N ASP A 416 -20.80 4.95 -0.45
CA ASP A 416 -20.18 6.01 -1.24
C ASP A 416 -19.74 5.48 -2.64
N PRO A 417 -20.24 6.08 -3.74
CA PRO A 417 -19.87 5.66 -5.10
C PRO A 417 -18.37 5.77 -5.42
N GLY A 418 -17.67 6.75 -4.86
CA GLY A 418 -16.24 6.95 -5.02
C GLY A 418 -15.43 5.86 -4.33
N VAL A 419 -15.78 5.53 -3.08
CA VAL A 419 -15.20 4.39 -2.36
C VAL A 419 -15.46 3.08 -3.10
N GLN A 420 -16.69 2.88 -3.61
CA GLN A 420 -17.03 1.68 -4.38
C GLN A 420 -16.23 1.59 -5.69
N TYR A 421 -16.04 2.71 -6.40
CA TYR A 421 -15.22 2.75 -7.62
C TYR A 421 -13.76 2.38 -7.32
N ALA A 422 -13.15 3.02 -6.34
CA ALA A 422 -11.77 2.73 -5.93
C ALA A 422 -11.61 1.27 -5.48
N ALA A 423 -12.59 0.71 -4.76
CA ALA A 423 -12.61 -0.70 -4.38
C ALA A 423 -12.75 -1.64 -5.60
N ARG A 424 -13.63 -1.32 -6.56
CA ARG A 424 -13.79 -2.08 -7.80
C ARG A 424 -12.51 -2.18 -8.60
N LEU A 425 -11.84 -1.04 -8.78
CA LEU A 425 -10.63 -0.93 -9.57
C LEU A 425 -9.55 -1.86 -9.01
N LEU A 426 -9.29 -1.76 -7.70
CA LEU A 426 -8.32 -2.62 -7.03
C LEU A 426 -8.71 -4.10 -7.07
N ASN A 427 -9.99 -4.43 -6.84
CA ASN A 427 -10.49 -5.80 -6.93
C ASN A 427 -10.24 -6.38 -8.33
N LEU A 428 -10.53 -5.64 -9.39
CA LEU A 428 -10.30 -6.07 -10.76
C LEU A 428 -8.81 -6.34 -11.02
N HIS A 429 -7.93 -5.43 -10.61
CA HIS A 429 -6.48 -5.59 -10.74
C HIS A 429 -6.00 -6.86 -10.03
N LEU A 430 -6.46 -7.11 -8.81
CA LEU A 430 -6.10 -8.30 -8.04
C LEU A 430 -6.64 -9.59 -8.66
N MET A 431 -7.89 -9.59 -9.14
CA MET A 431 -8.49 -10.76 -9.79
C MET A 431 -7.82 -11.10 -11.12
N ARG A 432 -7.41 -10.10 -11.91
CA ARG A 432 -6.63 -10.31 -13.14
C ARG A 432 -5.25 -10.90 -12.85
N LYS A 433 -4.62 -10.54 -11.72
CA LYS A 433 -3.29 -11.06 -11.33
C LYS A 433 -3.32 -12.54 -10.97
N ARG A 434 -4.25 -12.96 -10.11
CA ARG A 434 -4.24 -14.32 -9.57
C ARG A 434 -5.57 -14.72 -8.94
N THR A 435 -5.82 -16.03 -8.91
CA THR A 435 -6.83 -16.65 -8.05
C THR A 435 -6.56 -16.43 -6.56
N ASN A 436 -7.63 -16.41 -5.78
CA ASN A 436 -7.68 -16.26 -4.32
C ASN A 436 -7.02 -17.44 -3.56
N LEU A 437 -6.07 -17.14 -2.66
CA LEU A 437 -5.41 -18.13 -1.80
C LEU A 437 -6.23 -18.54 -0.56
N TYR A 438 -7.24 -17.74 -0.22
CA TYR A 438 -8.08 -17.95 0.97
C TYR A 438 -9.38 -18.69 0.68
N ALA A 439 -9.53 -19.26 -0.52
CA ALA A 439 -10.73 -20.03 -0.92
C ALA A 439 -11.08 -21.16 0.07
N ARG A 440 -10.08 -21.76 0.74
CA ARG A 440 -10.30 -22.82 1.74
C ARG A 440 -11.03 -22.35 3.01
N TYR A 441 -11.04 -21.04 3.28
CA TYR A 441 -11.72 -20.44 4.44
C TYR A 441 -13.08 -19.83 4.08
N HIS A 442 -13.47 -19.90 2.80
CA HIS A 442 -14.72 -19.36 2.30
C HIS A 442 -15.94 -19.94 3.05
N CYS A 443 -16.89 -19.07 3.41
CA CYS A 443 -18.17 -19.43 4.02
C CYS A 443 -19.29 -19.31 2.98
N TYR A 444 -19.59 -20.43 2.31
CA TYR A 444 -20.61 -20.50 1.25
C TYR A 444 -22.01 -20.11 1.72
N ASP A 445 -22.36 -20.45 2.96
CA ASP A 445 -23.67 -20.13 3.53
C ASP A 445 -23.80 -18.61 3.80
N LEU A 446 -22.70 -17.93 4.16
CA LEU A 446 -22.69 -16.47 4.27
C LEU A 446 -22.78 -15.84 2.87
N ALA A 447 -22.01 -16.34 1.91
CA ALA A 447 -22.07 -15.89 0.51
C ALA A 447 -23.48 -16.06 -0.09
N ASP A 448 -24.20 -17.13 0.25
CA ASP A 448 -25.61 -17.31 -0.15
C ASP A 448 -26.52 -16.20 0.38
N LEU A 449 -26.34 -15.77 1.64
CA LEU A 449 -27.10 -14.63 2.18
C LEU A 449 -26.81 -13.35 1.42
N LEU A 450 -25.57 -13.13 0.98
CA LEU A 450 -25.19 -11.94 0.23
C LEU A 450 -25.79 -11.95 -1.18
N LEU A 451 -25.81 -13.11 -1.85
CA LEU A 451 -26.33 -13.27 -3.22
C LEU A 451 -27.86 -13.37 -3.31
N ALA A 452 -28.57 -13.65 -2.21
CA ALA A 452 -30.01 -13.96 -2.24
C ALA A 452 -30.92 -12.78 -2.69
N ASP A 453 -30.45 -11.53 -2.58
CA ASP A 453 -31.20 -10.31 -2.89
C ASP A 453 -30.42 -9.34 -3.79
N ALA A 454 -29.33 -9.81 -4.42
CA ALA A 454 -28.42 -8.99 -5.22
C ALA A 454 -28.80 -8.96 -6.71
#